data_AF-A0A7S0EDD3-F1
#
_entry.id   AF-A0A7S0EDD3-F1
#
_cell.length_a   1.000
_cell.length_b   1.000
_cell.length_c   1.000
_cell.angle_alpha   90.00
_cell.angle_beta   90.00
_cell.angle_gamma   90.00
#
_symmetry.space_group_name_H-M   'P 1'
#
loop_
_entity.id
_entity.type
_entity.pdbx_description
1 polymer ?
#
loop_
_entity_poly.entity_id
_entity_poly.type
_entity_poly.pdbx_seq_one_letter_code
_entity_poly.pdbx_strand_id
1 'polypeptide(L)'
;VYLLWMLDRDSPDKADKGGPAHKSTAPRSNAFRHRFVKKERFAKLLKRYPVVPLYGDMHANLQAVLQRCPNFAQESATDWIAVSKKDEQRAQQDYNIIAHLPRLRVMVAEYIGSLNEL
;
A
#
# COMPACT_ATOMS: atom_id res chain seq x y z
N VAL A 1 9.17 -5.49 0.78
CA VAL A 1 10.43 -4.93 1.34
C VAL A 1 11.02 -3.79 0.49
N TYR A 2 10.77 -3.72 -0.83
CA TYR A 2 11.30 -2.66 -1.71
C TYR A 2 10.73 -1.25 -1.54
N LEU A 3 9.58 -1.06 -0.87
CA LEU A 3 8.98 0.27 -0.68
C LEU A 3 9.73 1.14 0.33
N LEU A 4 10.52 0.55 1.23
CA LEU A 4 11.26 1.29 2.26
C LEU A 4 12.50 1.98 1.67
N TRP A 5 13.11 1.39 0.64
CA TRP A 5 14.33 1.91 0.01
C TRP A 5 14.07 3.15 -0.87
N MET A 6 12.82 3.37 -1.32
CA MET A 6 12.43 4.57 -2.06
C MET A 6 12.35 5.83 -1.19
N LEU A 7 12.31 5.70 0.14
CA LEU A 7 12.19 6.84 1.06
C LEU A 7 13.56 7.33 1.59
N ASP A 8 14.65 6.63 1.28
CA ASP A 8 15.98 6.87 1.85
C ASP A 8 16.94 7.60 0.89
N ARG A 9 16.47 7.97 -0.31
CA ARG A 9 17.33 8.47 -1.41
C ARG A 9 17.57 9.99 -1.44
N ASP A 10 16.99 10.75 -0.52
CA ASP A 10 17.04 12.22 -0.53
C ASP A 10 17.81 12.82 0.66
N SER A 11 18.96 12.24 1.02
CA SER A 11 19.91 12.91 1.92
C SER A 11 21.08 13.46 1.10
N PRO A 12 21.19 14.78 0.86
CA PRO A 12 22.36 15.33 0.20
C PRO A 12 23.52 15.34 1.19
N ASP A 13 24.57 14.60 0.84
CA ASP A 13 25.87 14.61 1.48
C ASP A 13 26.36 16.04 1.75
N LYS A 14 26.62 16.35 3.02
CA LYS A 14 27.72 17.23 3.39
C LYS A 14 28.51 16.57 4.52
N ALA A 15 29.69 16.10 4.14
CA ALA A 15 30.77 15.77 5.04
C ALA A 15 31.12 16.99 5.90
N ASP A 16 31.12 16.84 7.22
CA ASP A 16 32.07 17.57 8.06
C ASP A 16 32.34 16.88 9.42
N LYS A 17 33.49 17.24 9.97
CA LYS A 17 34.35 16.47 10.89
C LYS A 17 33.84 16.34 12.34
N GLY A 18 34.46 15.38 13.04
CA GLY A 18 34.06 14.84 14.35
C GLY A 18 33.86 15.81 15.53
N GLY A 19 32.95 15.41 16.42
CA GLY A 19 32.60 16.03 17.71
C GLY A 19 31.38 15.32 18.33
N PRO A 20 31.21 15.33 19.67
CA PRO A 20 30.50 14.26 20.39
C PRO A 20 28.96 14.33 20.25
N ALA A 21 28.35 13.14 20.22
CA ALA A 21 26.93 12.80 20.34
C ALA A 21 25.94 13.99 20.44
N HIS A 22 25.69 14.64 19.31
CA HIS A 22 24.54 15.52 19.16
C HIS A 22 23.28 14.63 19.20
N LYS A 23 22.46 14.75 20.26
CA LYS A 23 21.07 14.27 20.23
C LYS A 23 20.43 14.84 18.98
N SER A 24 20.13 14.00 18.00
CA SER A 24 19.62 14.42 16.69
C SER A 24 18.23 15.03 16.86
N THR A 25 18.16 16.34 17.05
CA THR A 25 16.95 17.17 16.99
C THR A 25 16.57 17.45 15.53
N ALA A 26 16.74 16.48 14.64
CA ALA A 26 16.17 16.55 13.30
C ALA A 26 14.66 16.29 13.44
N PRO A 27 13.78 17.09 12.81
CA PRO A 27 12.37 16.76 12.74
C PRO A 27 12.25 15.38 12.08
N ARG A 28 11.82 14.37 12.84
CA ARG A 28 11.61 13.02 12.32
C ARG A 28 10.71 13.13 11.09
N SER A 29 11.25 12.80 9.92
CA SER A 29 10.50 12.84 8.67
C SER A 29 9.21 12.02 8.83
N ASN A 30 8.07 12.67 8.60
CA ASN A 30 6.76 12.05 8.72
C ASN A 30 6.17 11.82 7.32
N ALA A 31 6.27 10.59 6.83
CA ALA A 31 5.71 10.19 5.54
C ALA A 31 4.19 10.46 5.44
N PHE A 32 3.44 10.41 6.54
CA PHE A 32 1.99 10.68 6.56
C PHE A 32 1.64 12.16 6.45
N ARG A 33 2.61 13.07 6.60
CA ARG A 33 2.44 14.53 6.43
C ARG A 33 3.27 15.09 5.27
N HIS A 34 4.01 14.25 4.57
CA HIS A 34 4.93 14.66 3.52
C HIS A 34 4.19 15.09 2.24
N ARG A 35 4.55 16.24 1.66
CA ARG A 35 3.87 16.83 0.49
C ARG A 35 3.97 15.99 -0.78
N PHE A 36 5.05 15.23 -0.94
CA PHE A 36 5.24 14.37 -2.12
C PHE A 36 4.48 13.04 -2.03
N VAL A 37 3.93 12.69 -0.86
CA VAL A 37 3.13 11.47 -0.68
C VAL A 37 1.69 11.77 -1.08
N LYS A 38 1.25 11.17 -2.19
CA LYS A 38 -0.14 11.24 -2.68
C LYS A 38 -1.06 10.36 -1.82
N LYS A 39 -1.45 10.86 -0.65
CA LYS A 39 -2.17 10.10 0.39
C LYS A 39 -3.43 9.44 -0.15
N GLU A 40 -4.21 10.15 -0.94
CA GLU A 40 -5.50 9.70 -1.47
C GLU A 40 -5.33 8.48 -2.38
N ARG A 41 -4.26 8.46 -3.18
CA ARG A 41 -3.97 7.34 -4.08
C ARG A 41 -3.61 6.08 -3.29
N PHE A 42 -2.78 6.23 -2.27
CA PHE A 42 -2.39 5.11 -1.41
C PHE A 42 -3.57 4.64 -0.54
N ALA A 43 -4.34 5.55 0.06
CA ALA A 43 -5.52 5.22 0.83
C ALA A 43 -6.54 4.42 -0.01
N LYS A 44 -6.80 4.83 -1.26
CA LYS A 44 -7.67 4.09 -2.17
C LYS A 44 -7.16 2.68 -2.47
N LEU A 45 -5.85 2.53 -2.65
CA LEU A 45 -5.22 1.22 -2.89
C LEU A 45 -5.34 0.32 -1.65
N LEU A 46 -5.03 0.86 -0.48
CA LEU A 46 -5.05 0.15 0.80
C LEU A 46 -6.46 -0.30 1.19
N LYS A 47 -7.47 0.54 0.93
CA LYS A 47 -8.89 0.18 1.15
C LYS A 47 -9.37 -0.89 0.19
N ARG A 48 -8.87 -0.89 -1.05
CA ARG A 48 -9.25 -1.89 -2.07
C ARG A 48 -8.57 -3.24 -1.83
N TYR A 49 -7.32 -3.24 -1.38
CA TYR A 49 -6.51 -4.44 -1.16
C TYR A 49 -5.94 -4.45 0.26
N PRO A 50 -6.78 -4.67 1.29
CA PRO A 50 -6.35 -4.57 2.69
C PRO A 50 -5.41 -5.71 3.12
N VAL A 51 -5.45 -6.84 2.43
CA VAL A 51 -4.61 -8.02 2.67
C VAL A 51 -3.85 -8.36 1.39
N VAL A 52 -2.54 -8.53 1.52
CA VAL A 52 -1.67 -8.89 0.39
C VAL A 52 -0.77 -10.08 0.75
N PRO A 53 -0.38 -10.92 -0.23
CA PRO A 53 0.61 -11.95 -0.01
C PRO A 53 1.94 -11.35 0.46
N LEU A 54 2.56 -11.99 1.45
CA LEU A 54 3.89 -11.62 1.94
C LEU A 54 4.92 -12.64 1.47
N TYR A 55 4.76 -13.90 1.87
CA TYR A 55 5.66 -15.00 1.50
C TYR A 55 4.98 -16.35 1.78
N GLY A 56 4.97 -17.25 0.79
CA GLY A 56 4.30 -18.55 0.94
C GLY A 56 2.82 -18.38 1.29
N ASP A 57 2.42 -19.00 2.39
CA ASP A 57 1.09 -18.90 3.01
C ASP A 57 0.93 -17.67 3.93
N MET A 58 2.02 -16.93 4.22
CA MET A 58 1.94 -15.72 5.02
C MET A 58 1.40 -14.54 4.21
N HIS A 59 0.42 -13.87 4.81
CA HIS A 59 -0.16 -12.62 4.32
C HIS A 59 0.15 -11.44 5.26
N ALA A 60 0.17 -10.23 4.69
CA ALA A 60 0.27 -8.98 5.45
C ALA A 60 -1.08 -8.25 5.42
N ASN A 61 -1.58 -7.91 6.61
CA ASN A 61 -2.68 -6.97 6.77
C ASN A 61 -2.10 -5.55 6.77
N LEU A 62 -2.36 -4.79 5.71
CA LEU A 62 -1.76 -3.47 5.50
C LEU A 62 -2.24 -2.44 6.53
N GLN A 63 -3.48 -2.55 7.02
CA GLN A 63 -3.99 -1.72 8.10
C GLN A 63 -3.21 -1.94 9.40
N ALA A 64 -2.96 -3.21 9.76
CA ALA A 64 -2.21 -3.55 10.96
C ALA A 64 -0.75 -3.06 10.88
N VAL A 65 -0.16 -3.04 9.68
CA VAL A 65 1.19 -2.49 9.45
C VAL A 65 1.20 -0.98 9.71
N LEU A 66 0.24 -0.23 9.14
CA LEU A 66 0.16 1.23 9.30
C LEU A 66 -0.04 1.65 10.75
N GLN A 67 -0.90 0.94 11.49
CA GLN A 67 -1.16 1.22 12.91
C GLN A 67 0.08 1.08 13.81
N ARG A 68 1.08 0.29 13.38
CA ARG A 68 2.34 0.11 14.13
C ARG A 68 3.39 1.18 13.79
N CYS A 69 3.14 2.04 12.80
CA CYS A 69 4.12 3.04 12.41
C CYS A 69 4.20 4.17 13.47
N PRO A 70 5.42 4.61 13.84
CA PRO A 70 5.63 5.53 14.97
C PRO A 70 5.04 6.94 14.78
N ASN A 71 4.70 7.32 13.54
CA ASN A 71 4.12 8.62 13.20
C ASN A 71 2.66 8.52 12.70
N PHE A 72 2.04 7.34 12.83
CA PHE A 72 0.66 7.12 12.40
C PHE A 72 -0.30 7.55 13.51
N ALA A 73 -0.89 8.74 13.36
CA ALA A 73 -1.86 9.26 14.32
C ALA A 73 -3.22 8.57 14.17
N GLN A 74 -3.95 8.40 15.28
CA GLN A 74 -5.28 7.78 15.28
C GLN A 74 -6.28 8.57 14.43
N GLU A 75 -6.15 9.89 14.38
CA GLU A 75 -6.91 10.78 13.48
C GLU A 75 -6.66 10.45 11.99
N SER A 76 -5.44 10.04 11.65
CA SER A 76 -5.07 9.60 10.30
C SER A 76 -5.61 8.20 9.96
N ALA A 77 -6.07 7.41 10.94
CA ALA A 77 -6.67 6.11 10.66
C ALA A 77 -7.94 6.25 9.81
N THR A 78 -8.71 7.33 10.02
CA THR A 78 -9.94 7.62 9.27
C THR A 78 -9.67 7.81 7.77
N ASP A 79 -8.61 8.55 7.44
CA ASP A 79 -8.30 8.86 6.04
C ASP A 79 -7.72 7.64 5.31
N TRP A 80 -6.83 6.92 5.97
CA TRP A 80 -6.03 5.87 5.34
C TRP A 80 -6.69 4.50 5.36
N ILE A 81 -7.48 4.22 6.40
CA ILE A 81 -7.86 2.86 6.75
C ILE A 81 -9.37 2.70 6.93
N ALA A 82 -10.13 3.74 7.29
CA ALA A 82 -11.56 3.57 7.47
C ALA A 82 -12.24 3.07 6.19
N VAL A 83 -12.86 1.91 6.32
CA VAL A 83 -13.64 1.24 5.28
C VAL A 83 -15.09 1.62 5.55
N SER A 84 -15.76 2.26 4.57
CA SER A 84 -17.19 2.50 4.70
C SER A 84 -17.97 1.21 4.45
N LYS A 85 -19.21 1.09 4.95
CA LYS A 85 -20.09 -0.05 4.62
C LYS A 85 -20.21 -0.27 3.10
N LYS A 86 -20.15 0.80 2.32
CA LYS A 86 -20.16 0.75 0.85
C LYS A 86 -18.88 0.13 0.29
N ASP A 87 -17.73 0.45 0.88
CA ASP A 87 -16.45 -0.14 0.48
C ASP A 87 -16.40 -1.64 0.83
N GLU A 88 -16.96 -2.04 1.97
CA GLU A 88 -17.10 -3.46 2.35
C GLU A 88 -17.98 -4.23 1.36
N GLN A 89 -19.17 -3.69 1.04
CA GLN A 89 -20.07 -4.29 0.05
C GLN A 89 -19.42 -4.40 -1.32
N ARG A 90 -18.68 -3.36 -1.74
CA ARG A 90 -17.95 -3.37 -3.00
C ARG A 90 -16.83 -4.41 -3.00
N ALA A 91 -16.06 -4.51 -1.91
CA ALA A 91 -15.03 -5.54 -1.78
C ALA A 91 -15.67 -6.94 -1.86
N GLN A 92 -16.78 -7.17 -1.17
CA GLN A 92 -17.49 -8.44 -1.22
C GLN A 92 -17.98 -8.80 -2.64
N GLN A 93 -18.41 -7.81 -3.42
CA GLN A 93 -18.74 -8.00 -4.83
C GLN A 93 -17.50 -8.30 -5.68
N ASP A 94 -16.42 -7.51 -5.53
CA ASP A 94 -15.14 -7.69 -6.25
C ASP A 94 -14.48 -9.06 -5.97
N TYR A 95 -14.74 -9.65 -4.80
CA TYR A 95 -14.24 -10.99 -4.42
C TYR A 95 -15.26 -12.12 -4.63
N ASN A 96 -16.46 -11.82 -5.13
CA ASN A 96 -17.44 -12.86 -5.45
C ASN A 96 -17.02 -13.58 -6.75
N ILE A 97 -16.30 -14.69 -6.58
CA ILE A 97 -15.76 -15.49 -7.69
C ILE A 97 -16.88 -15.92 -8.64
N ILE A 98 -18.05 -16.30 -8.10
CA ILE A 98 -19.19 -16.77 -8.90
C ILE A 98 -19.66 -15.68 -9.86
N ALA A 99 -19.70 -14.42 -9.40
CA ALA A 99 -20.08 -13.28 -10.23
C ALA A 99 -19.07 -12.99 -11.35
N HIS A 100 -17.79 -13.33 -11.15
CA HIS A 100 -16.72 -13.06 -12.12
C HIS A 100 -16.47 -14.21 -13.11
N LEU A 101 -16.88 -15.44 -12.79
CA LEU A 101 -16.65 -16.63 -13.62
C LEU A 101 -17.13 -16.49 -15.08
N PRO A 102 -18.33 -15.96 -15.38
CA PRO A 102 -18.80 -15.85 -16.78
C PRO A 102 -17.85 -15.01 -17.64
N ARG A 103 -17.45 -13.84 -17.14
CA ARG A 103 -16.51 -12.95 -17.83
C ARG A 103 -15.13 -13.59 -18.00
N LEU A 104 -14.63 -14.26 -16.97
CA LEU A 104 -13.33 -14.94 -17.03
C LEU A 104 -13.32 -16.02 -18.11
N ARG A 105 -14.40 -16.81 -18.22
CA ARG A 105 -14.53 -17.85 -19.26
C ARG A 105 -14.47 -17.27 -20.67
N VAL A 106 -15.16 -16.15 -20.90
CA VAL A 106 -15.13 -15.47 -22.20
C VAL A 106 -13.71 -15.00 -22.52
N MET A 107 -13.04 -14.30 -21.58
CA MET A 107 -11.66 -13.84 -21.79
C MET A 107 -10.68 -15.00 -22.08
N VAL A 108 -10.86 -16.15 -21.42
CA VAL A 108 -10.03 -17.34 -21.67
C VAL A 108 -10.32 -17.91 -23.07
N ALA A 109 -11.58 -18.00 -23.47
CA ALA A 109 -11.95 -18.49 -24.80
C ALA A 109 -11.39 -17.60 -25.93
N GLU A 110 -11.51 -16.28 -25.78
CA GLU A 110 -10.95 -15.29 -26.70
C GLU A 110 -9.42 -15.42 -26.80
N TYR A 111 -8.74 -15.51 -25.66
CA TYR A 111 -7.28 -15.66 -25.63
C TYR A 111 -6.81 -16.96 -26.30
N ILE A 112 -7.44 -18.08 -26.00
CA ILE A 112 -7.12 -19.37 -26.62
C ILE A 112 -7.39 -19.33 -28.13
N GLY A 113 -8.49 -18.70 -28.54
CA GLY A 113 -8.80 -18.49 -29.95
C GLY A 113 -7.69 -17.74 -30.67
N SER A 114 -7.23 -16.63 -30.10
CA SER A 114 -6.15 -15.80 -30.68
C SER A 114 -4.80 -16.53 -30.79
N LEU A 115 -4.53 -17.49 -29.90
CA LEU A 115 -3.31 -18.31 -29.96
C LEU A 115 -3.37 -19.37 -31.06
N ASN A 116 -4.55 -19.87 -31.41
CA ASN A 116 -4.72 -20.89 -32.45
C ASN A 116 -4.68 -20.30 -33.87
N GLU A 117 -4.79 -18.97 -33.99
CA GLU A 117 -4.67 -18.23 -35.26
C GLU A 117 -3.22 -17.81 -35.59
N LEU A 118 -2.27 -18.06 -34.68
CA LEU A 118 -0.83 -17.85 -34.83
C LEU A 118 -0.11 -19.14 -35.26
#